data_AF-A0A852P8Y7-F1
#
_entry.id   AF-A0A852P8Y7-F1
#
_cell.length_a   1.000
_cell.length_b   1.000
_cell.length_c   1.000
_cell.angle_alpha   90.00
_cell.angle_beta   90.00
_cell.angle_gamma   90.00
#
_symmetry.space_group_name_H-M   'P 1'
#
loop_
_entity.id
_entity.type
_entity.pdbx_description
1 polymer ?
#
loop_
_entity_poly.entity_id
_entity_poly.type
_entity_poly.pdbx_seq_one_letter_code
_entity_poly.pdbx_strand_id
1 'polypeptide(L)'
;QVNLTASLGTLAVAAEVEGVALRGEGQPHLSLAAAHLDHLNRQLQFVTYTNTQFHPDTADIVQFSTDGHSAAFAIRIRHPPTPRLAGAQRPPPVPPGYNISALVTVATKTFLRYDKLRGLIASIRRFYPSVTIVVADDSQRPEPLSGPHLEHYLMPFGKGWFAGRNLAVSQVTTKYVLWVDDDFIFTPRTRLEKLVDVLERTSLDLVGGAVREITGYTTTYRQRLSVRGGGAGGDCLRTRPGFHHRLAGFPACVVTDGVVNFFLARTDKVRQVGFDPRLRRVAHL
;
A
#
# COMPACT_ATOMS: atom_id res chain seq x y z
N GLN A 1 3.40 -7.42 42.57
CA GLN A 1 3.56 -7.88 41.17
C GLN A 1 2.73 -6.99 40.24
N VAL A 2 3.09 -6.85 38.96
CA VAL A 2 2.30 -6.13 37.95
C VAL A 2 2.05 -7.04 36.75
N ASN A 3 0.84 -6.99 36.20
CA ASN A 3 0.47 -7.69 34.97
C ASN A 3 -0.12 -6.69 33.96
N LEU A 4 0.28 -6.84 32.71
CA LEU A 4 -0.20 -6.08 31.58
C LEU A 4 -0.83 -7.03 30.56
N THR A 5 -1.99 -6.67 30.02
CA THR A 5 -2.67 -7.45 28.98
C THR A 5 -3.12 -6.52 27.86
N ALA A 6 -2.60 -6.75 26.65
CA ALA A 6 -3.00 -6.11 25.41
C ALA A 6 -3.90 -7.01 24.57
N SER A 7 -4.76 -6.44 23.72
CA SER A 7 -5.70 -7.20 22.88
C SER A 7 -5.35 -7.17 21.39
N LEU A 8 -4.65 -6.14 20.92
CA LEU A 8 -4.29 -5.93 19.52
C LEU A 8 -2.78 -5.96 19.25
N GLY A 9 -1.97 -6.13 20.29
CA GLY A 9 -0.51 -6.11 20.17
C GLY A 9 0.22 -6.99 21.18
N THR A 10 1.54 -6.96 21.11
CA THR A 10 2.44 -7.65 22.01
C THR A 10 3.22 -6.65 22.86
N LEU A 11 3.64 -7.10 24.05
CA LEU A 11 4.36 -6.32 25.03
C LEU A 11 5.76 -6.91 25.20
N ALA A 12 6.80 -6.10 25.09
CA ALA A 12 8.20 -6.50 25.24
C ALA A 12 8.96 -5.46 26.07
N VAL A 13 10.21 -5.72 26.43
CA VAL A 13 11.04 -4.72 27.14
C VAL A 13 12.23 -4.28 26.29
N ALA A 14 12.50 -2.97 26.28
CA ALA A 14 13.67 -2.42 25.59
C ALA A 14 14.99 -2.67 26.35
N ALA A 15 14.90 -2.90 27.66
CA ALA A 15 16.01 -3.23 28.55
C ALA A 15 15.48 -3.94 29.81
N GLU A 16 16.33 -4.75 30.44
CA GLU A 16 16.02 -5.45 31.70
C GLU A 16 16.69 -4.75 32.89
N VAL A 17 15.97 -4.66 34.00
CA VAL A 17 16.44 -4.11 35.27
C VAL A 17 16.79 -5.25 36.22
N GLU A 18 17.96 -5.19 36.83
CA GLU A 18 18.41 -6.21 37.79
C GLU A 18 17.42 -6.38 38.96
N GLY A 19 17.16 -7.63 39.34
CA GLY A 19 16.20 -7.95 40.41
C GLY A 19 14.73 -7.88 39.99
N VAL A 20 14.43 -7.76 38.69
CA VAL A 20 13.07 -7.86 38.15
C VAL A 20 12.90 -9.17 37.38
N ALA A 21 11.89 -9.95 37.76
CA ALA A 21 11.48 -11.15 37.05
C ALA A 21 10.44 -10.79 35.97
N LEU A 22 10.71 -11.23 34.74
CA LEU A 22 9.89 -11.03 33.54
C LEU A 22 9.26 -12.35 33.09
N ARG A 23 7.98 -12.32 32.71
CA ARG A 23 7.30 -13.45 32.05
C ARG A 23 6.38 -12.96 30.95
N GLY A 24 6.37 -13.66 29.81
CA GLY A 24 5.49 -13.32 28.68
C GLY A 24 6.04 -12.21 27.77
N GLU A 25 7.35 -12.03 27.71
CA GLU A 25 7.95 -11.09 26.76
C GLU A 25 7.59 -11.45 25.30
N GLY A 26 7.20 -10.45 24.52
CA GLY A 26 6.78 -10.61 23.13
C GLY A 26 5.38 -11.21 22.97
N GLN A 27 4.62 -11.39 24.06
CA GLN A 27 3.25 -11.90 24.06
C GLN A 27 2.24 -10.78 24.38
N PRO A 28 0.93 -11.01 24.19
CA PRO A 28 -0.10 -10.05 24.61
C PRO A 28 -0.20 -9.87 26.12
N HIS A 29 0.32 -10.83 26.90
CA HIS A 29 0.33 -10.79 28.36
C HIS A 29 1.75 -10.74 28.89
N LEU A 30 2.07 -9.70 29.68
CA LEU A 30 3.39 -9.47 30.29
C LEU A 30 3.24 -9.35 31.82
N SER A 31 3.99 -10.15 32.56
CA SER A 31 4.06 -10.10 34.03
C SER A 31 5.44 -9.64 34.49
N LEU A 32 5.45 -8.72 35.44
CA LEU A 32 6.64 -8.13 36.05
C LEU A 32 6.57 -8.28 37.58
N ALA A 33 7.62 -8.81 38.19
CA ALA A 33 7.72 -8.92 39.65
C ALA A 33 9.10 -8.50 40.15
N ALA A 34 9.15 -7.69 41.20
CA ALA A 34 10.39 -7.27 41.83
C ALA A 34 10.19 -7.18 43.35
N ALA A 35 11.28 -7.32 44.12
CA ALA A 35 11.25 -7.16 45.57
C ALA A 35 11.15 -5.68 45.99
N HIS A 36 11.68 -4.77 45.16
CA HIS A 36 11.71 -3.33 45.42
C HIS A 36 10.86 -2.59 44.39
N LEU A 37 10.04 -1.65 44.86
CA LEU A 37 9.15 -0.86 44.02
C LEU A 37 9.91 -0.03 42.98
N ASP A 38 11.07 0.52 43.34
CA ASP A 38 11.86 1.35 42.44
C ASP A 38 12.37 0.58 41.21
N HIS A 39 12.72 -0.70 41.39
CA HIS A 39 13.15 -1.56 40.29
C HIS A 39 11.98 -1.88 39.36
N LEU A 40 10.80 -2.14 39.94
CA LEU A 40 9.57 -2.38 39.16
C LEU A 40 9.17 -1.14 38.36
N ASN A 41 9.19 0.04 38.98
CA ASN A 41 8.93 1.32 38.33
C ASN A 41 9.92 1.59 37.20
N ARG A 42 11.20 1.30 37.42
CA ARG A 42 12.24 1.44 36.40
C ARG A 42 12.01 0.47 35.23
N GLN A 43 11.62 -0.78 35.50
CA GLN A 43 11.33 -1.75 34.44
C GLN A 43 10.13 -1.35 33.59
N LEU A 44 9.08 -0.79 34.20
CA LEU A 44 7.89 -0.32 33.49
C LEU A 44 8.20 0.78 32.47
N GLN A 45 9.24 1.60 32.71
CA GLN A 45 9.70 2.63 31.75
C GLN A 45 10.26 2.03 30.45
N PHE A 46 10.67 0.76 30.48
CA PHE A 46 11.22 0.06 29.32
C PHE A 46 10.19 -0.80 28.59
N VAL A 47 8.95 -0.88 29.07
CA VAL A 47 7.91 -1.65 28.38
C VAL A 47 7.58 -0.98 27.05
N THR A 48 7.63 -1.79 25.99
CA THR A 48 7.30 -1.41 24.63
C THR A 48 6.07 -2.18 24.16
N TYR A 49 5.27 -1.52 23.33
CA TYR A 49 4.09 -2.10 22.71
C TYR A 49 4.31 -2.20 21.20
N THR A 50 4.06 -3.38 20.64
CA THR A 50 4.06 -3.59 19.18
C THR A 50 2.66 -4.01 18.73
N ASN A 51 2.00 -3.12 18.00
CA ASN A 51 0.72 -3.41 17.36
C ASN A 51 0.88 -4.55 16.34
N THR A 52 -0.06 -5.49 16.33
CA THR A 52 -0.09 -6.63 15.37
C THR A 52 -1.13 -6.46 14.27
N GLN A 53 -1.98 -5.42 14.35
CA GLN A 53 -3.03 -5.16 13.36
C GLN A 53 -2.74 -3.91 12.52
N PHE A 54 -2.68 -4.03 11.20
CA PHE A 54 -2.38 -2.89 10.31
C PHE A 54 -3.47 -1.80 10.26
N HIS A 55 -4.59 -1.94 10.98
CA HIS A 55 -5.75 -1.07 10.79
C HIS A 55 -5.45 0.39 11.16
N PRO A 56 -5.60 1.33 10.21
CA PRO A 56 -5.52 2.76 10.53
C PRO A 56 -6.79 3.15 11.31
N ASP A 57 -6.60 3.82 12.44
CA ASP A 57 -7.65 4.39 13.29
C ASP A 57 -8.38 3.37 14.19
N THR A 58 -7.60 2.70 15.04
CA THR A 58 -8.13 1.85 16.12
C THR A 58 -7.46 2.21 17.46
N ALA A 59 -7.92 1.60 18.55
CA ALA A 59 -7.29 1.70 19.85
C ALA A 59 -7.26 0.35 20.54
N ASP A 60 -6.12 0.00 21.12
CA ASP A 60 -5.99 -1.14 22.02
C ASP A 60 -6.23 -0.68 23.45
N ILE A 61 -7.01 -1.42 24.22
CA ILE A 61 -7.21 -1.15 25.66
C ILE A 61 -6.30 -2.10 26.42
N VAL A 62 -5.21 -1.57 26.94
CA VAL A 62 -4.27 -2.33 27.77
C VAL A 62 -4.78 -2.33 29.21
N GLN A 63 -4.98 -3.53 29.75
CA GLN A 63 -5.29 -3.73 31.16
C GLN A 63 -4.00 -3.78 31.96
N PHE A 64 -3.94 -3.00 33.04
CA PHE A 64 -2.88 -2.98 34.03
C PHE A 64 -3.46 -3.46 35.35
N SER A 65 -2.87 -4.49 35.95
CA SER A 65 -3.30 -4.97 37.25
C SER A 65 -2.14 -5.22 38.20
N THR A 66 -2.42 -5.02 39.48
CA THR A 66 -1.55 -5.34 40.61
C THR A 66 -2.41 -5.89 41.76
N ASP A 67 -1.83 -6.16 42.92
CA ASP A 67 -2.51 -6.81 44.04
C ASP A 67 -3.73 -6.00 44.48
N GLY A 68 -4.92 -6.48 44.11
CA GLY A 68 -6.22 -5.86 44.44
C GLY A 68 -6.62 -4.64 43.59
N HIS A 69 -5.79 -4.20 42.64
CA HIS A 69 -6.05 -2.99 41.85
C HIS A 69 -5.98 -3.26 40.35
N SER A 70 -6.84 -2.58 39.60
CA SER A 70 -6.89 -2.64 38.14
C SER A 70 -7.08 -1.25 37.55
N ALA A 71 -6.40 -0.98 36.45
CA ALA A 71 -6.53 0.21 35.63
C ALA A 71 -6.48 -0.19 34.15
N ALA A 72 -7.03 0.66 33.29
CA ALA A 72 -6.94 0.46 31.85
C ALA A 72 -6.54 1.77 31.18
N PHE A 73 -5.73 1.67 30.12
CA PHE A 73 -5.36 2.81 29.30
C PHE A 73 -5.42 2.43 27.82
N ALA A 74 -5.69 3.43 26.99
CA ALA A 74 -5.85 3.23 25.55
C ALA A 74 -4.56 3.59 24.79
N ILE A 75 -4.06 2.65 23.99
CA ILE A 75 -3.03 2.90 23.00
C ILE A 75 -3.73 3.19 21.67
N ARG A 76 -3.70 4.46 21.25
CA ARG A 76 -4.28 4.87 19.96
C ARG A 76 -3.36 4.46 18.82
N ILE A 77 -3.81 3.52 18.00
CA ILE A 77 -3.12 3.03 16.81
C ILE A 77 -3.64 3.85 15.63
N ARG A 78 -2.87 4.87 15.25
CA ARG A 78 -3.24 5.78 14.17
C ARG A 78 -2.08 5.96 13.20
N HIS A 79 -2.39 5.84 11.92
CA HIS A 79 -1.61 6.47 10.87
C HIS A 79 -2.25 7.84 10.58
N PRO A 80 -1.47 8.91 10.34
CA PRO A 80 -2.02 10.21 9.97
C PRO A 80 -3.00 10.03 8.79
N PRO A 81 -4.31 10.24 8.99
CA PRO A 81 -5.25 10.11 7.89
C PRO A 81 -5.01 11.28 6.95
N THR A 82 -4.75 10.98 5.68
CA THR A 82 -4.67 12.04 4.68
C THR A 82 -6.04 12.70 4.53
N PRO A 83 -6.14 14.04 4.65
CA PRO A 83 -7.42 14.74 4.62
C PRO A 83 -8.15 14.42 3.32
N ARG A 84 -9.40 13.99 3.43
CA ARG A 84 -10.27 13.69 2.30
C ARG A 84 -10.86 15.01 1.82
N LEU A 85 -10.51 15.43 0.61
CA LEU A 85 -11.07 16.64 -0.01
C LEU A 85 -12.45 16.41 -0.67
N ALA A 86 -12.99 15.20 -0.59
CA ALA A 86 -14.37 14.91 -0.98
C ALA A 86 -14.99 13.88 -0.02
N GLY A 87 -16.23 14.13 0.40
CA GLY A 87 -17.00 13.27 1.28
C GLY A 87 -17.40 11.97 0.57
N ALA A 88 -16.52 10.98 0.58
CA ALA A 88 -16.88 9.63 0.15
C ALA A 88 -17.74 8.98 1.24
N GLN A 89 -19.06 9.04 1.05
CA GLN A 89 -20.02 8.22 1.81
C GLN A 89 -19.60 6.75 1.70
N ARG A 90 -19.72 6.02 2.81
CA ARG A 90 -19.50 4.57 2.87
C ARG A 90 -20.48 3.93 1.87
N PRO A 91 -20.02 3.25 0.80
CA PRO A 91 -20.93 2.74 -0.19
C PRO A 91 -21.83 1.67 0.44
N PRO A 92 -23.12 1.60 0.06
CA PRO A 92 -24.00 0.51 0.46
C PRO A 92 -23.45 -0.83 -0.05
N PRO A 93 -23.87 -1.98 0.51
CA PRO A 93 -23.51 -3.29 -0.04
C PRO A 93 -24.03 -3.39 -1.49
N VAL A 94 -23.11 -3.45 -2.47
CA VAL A 94 -23.45 -3.48 -3.90
C VAL A 94 -23.63 -4.94 -4.38
N PRO A 95 -24.66 -5.25 -5.22
CA PRO A 95 -24.88 -6.56 -5.84
C PRO A 95 -23.81 -6.92 -6.91
N PRO A 96 -23.81 -8.14 -7.51
CA PRO A 96 -22.69 -8.63 -8.30
C PRO A 96 -22.59 -7.94 -9.67
N GLY A 97 -21.44 -7.32 -9.93
CA GLY A 97 -21.04 -6.78 -11.24
C GLY A 97 -20.62 -5.32 -11.16
N TYR A 98 -19.33 -5.05 -10.91
CA TYR A 98 -18.79 -3.70 -11.00
C TYR A 98 -18.84 -3.19 -12.45
N ASN A 99 -19.37 -1.99 -12.67
CA ASN A 99 -19.19 -1.28 -13.95
C ASN A 99 -17.74 -0.78 -14.03
N ILE A 100 -16.85 -1.64 -14.55
CA ILE A 100 -15.41 -1.35 -14.60
C ILE A 100 -15.10 -0.11 -15.43
N SER A 101 -15.78 0.12 -16.54
CA SER A 101 -15.58 1.32 -17.37
C SER A 101 -15.91 2.62 -16.64
N ALA A 102 -16.84 2.60 -15.68
CA ALA A 102 -17.15 3.78 -14.87
C ALA A 102 -16.17 3.99 -13.70
N LEU A 103 -15.51 2.93 -13.25
CA LEU A 103 -14.68 2.93 -12.04
C LEU A 103 -13.19 3.02 -12.31
N VAL A 104 -12.72 2.52 -13.46
CA VAL A 104 -11.31 2.32 -13.74
C VAL A 104 -10.91 2.97 -15.07
N THR A 105 -9.84 3.75 -15.02
CA THR A 105 -9.08 4.18 -16.21
C THR A 105 -7.72 3.50 -16.17
N VAL A 106 -7.27 2.98 -17.31
CA VAL A 106 -5.91 2.47 -17.45
C VAL A 106 -5.00 3.63 -17.85
N ALA A 107 -3.93 3.85 -17.09
CA ALA A 107 -2.94 4.87 -17.38
C ALA A 107 -1.59 4.20 -17.69
N THR A 108 -0.94 4.67 -18.74
CA THR A 108 0.39 4.20 -19.14
C THR A 108 1.24 5.34 -19.68
N LYS A 109 2.53 5.06 -19.80
CA LYS A 109 3.52 5.97 -20.36
C LYS A 109 4.36 5.22 -21.38
N THR A 110 4.60 5.82 -22.54
CA THR A 110 5.46 5.25 -23.58
C THR A 110 6.64 6.16 -23.94
N PHE A 111 7.66 5.58 -24.58
CA PHE A 111 8.79 6.29 -25.19
C PHE A 111 9.39 5.43 -26.30
N LEU A 112 9.13 5.80 -27.55
CA LEU A 112 9.68 5.14 -28.74
C LEU A 112 9.31 3.63 -28.86
N ARG A 113 8.23 3.16 -28.21
CA ARG A 113 7.82 1.74 -28.14
C ARG A 113 6.39 1.51 -28.65
N TYR A 114 6.04 2.06 -29.82
CA TYR A 114 4.69 1.96 -30.36
C TYR A 114 4.23 0.54 -30.68
N ASP A 115 5.14 -0.36 -31.06
CA ASP A 115 4.84 -1.78 -31.27
C ASP A 115 4.31 -2.42 -29.98
N LYS A 116 4.97 -2.13 -28.84
CA LYS A 116 4.57 -2.60 -27.51
C LYS A 116 3.25 -1.96 -27.09
N LEU A 117 3.16 -0.64 -27.19
CA LEU A 117 1.97 0.11 -26.79
C LEU A 117 0.72 -0.33 -27.57
N ARG A 118 0.83 -0.58 -28.88
CA ARG A 118 -0.28 -1.12 -29.69
C ARG A 118 -0.68 -2.52 -29.22
N GLY A 119 0.30 -3.36 -28.84
CA GLY A 119 0.06 -4.65 -28.20
C GLY A 119 -0.71 -4.54 -26.88
N LEU A 120 -0.30 -3.62 -26.00
CA LEU A 120 -1.02 -3.32 -24.76
C LEU A 120 -2.46 -2.89 -25.05
N ILE A 121 -2.66 -1.87 -25.90
CA ILE A 121 -3.99 -1.33 -26.24
C ILE A 121 -4.88 -2.43 -26.81
N ALA A 122 -4.39 -3.22 -27.77
CA ALA A 122 -5.16 -4.31 -28.37
C ALA A 122 -5.56 -5.37 -27.33
N SER A 123 -4.65 -5.72 -26.42
CA SER A 123 -4.94 -6.67 -25.35
C SER A 123 -5.96 -6.13 -24.34
N ILE A 124 -5.88 -4.85 -23.97
CA ILE A 124 -6.89 -4.21 -23.11
C ILE A 124 -8.25 -4.24 -23.79
N ARG A 125 -8.33 -3.82 -25.06
CA ARG A 125 -9.60 -3.76 -25.82
C ARG A 125 -10.26 -5.13 -25.97
N ARG A 126 -9.48 -6.21 -26.04
CA ARG A 126 -10.00 -7.58 -26.07
C ARG A 126 -10.81 -7.96 -24.83
N PHE A 127 -10.42 -7.48 -23.64
CA PHE A 127 -11.07 -7.86 -22.37
C PHE A 127 -11.94 -6.74 -21.78
N TYR A 128 -11.60 -5.48 -22.08
CA TYR A 128 -12.19 -4.26 -21.51
C TYR A 128 -12.39 -3.21 -22.63
N PRO A 129 -13.32 -3.45 -23.58
CA PRO A 129 -13.46 -2.62 -24.79
C PRO A 129 -13.84 -1.17 -24.50
N SER A 130 -14.58 -0.91 -23.42
CA SER A 130 -15.09 0.42 -23.04
C SER A 130 -14.28 1.15 -21.97
N VAL A 131 -13.20 0.55 -21.45
CA VAL A 131 -12.36 1.20 -20.42
C VAL A 131 -11.50 2.28 -21.07
N THR A 132 -11.48 3.47 -20.48
CA THR A 132 -10.60 4.56 -20.95
C THR A 132 -9.13 4.19 -20.75
N ILE A 133 -8.31 4.46 -21.76
CA ILE A 133 -6.86 4.32 -21.74
C ILE A 133 -6.27 5.71 -21.91
N VAL A 134 -5.47 6.15 -20.95
CA VAL A 134 -4.69 7.39 -21.00
C VAL A 134 -3.23 7.03 -21.26
N VAL A 135 -2.66 7.60 -22.32
CA VAL A 135 -1.26 7.42 -22.70
C VAL A 135 -0.53 8.75 -22.58
N ALA A 136 0.48 8.82 -21.72
CA ALA A 136 1.47 9.90 -21.74
C ALA A 136 2.67 9.50 -22.60
N ASP A 137 3.08 10.37 -23.53
CA ASP A 137 4.06 10.04 -24.56
C ASP A 137 5.12 11.13 -24.66
N ASP A 138 6.37 10.78 -24.31
CA ASP A 138 7.54 11.67 -24.42
C ASP A 138 8.48 11.29 -25.58
N SER A 139 7.96 10.65 -26.62
CA SER A 139 8.68 10.30 -27.85
C SER A 139 9.07 11.53 -28.67
N GLN A 140 10.20 11.45 -29.39
CA GLN A 140 10.69 12.59 -30.18
C GLN A 140 9.79 12.90 -31.38
N ARG A 141 9.26 11.85 -32.01
CA ARG A 141 8.37 11.91 -33.17
C ARG A 141 7.16 11.05 -32.87
N PRO A 142 6.13 11.59 -32.22
CA PRO A 142 5.01 10.78 -31.80
C PRO A 142 4.21 10.23 -32.98
N GLU A 143 3.87 8.94 -32.96
CA GLU A 143 2.92 8.36 -33.91
C GLU A 143 1.49 8.74 -33.51
N PRO A 144 0.61 9.10 -34.46
CA PRO A 144 -0.80 9.30 -34.16
C PRO A 144 -1.43 8.04 -33.56
N LEU A 145 -2.02 8.17 -32.37
CA LEU A 145 -2.82 7.15 -31.72
C LEU A 145 -4.26 7.64 -31.59
N SER A 146 -5.17 6.94 -32.25
CA SER A 146 -6.60 7.22 -32.21
C SER A 146 -7.39 5.94 -32.02
N GLY A 147 -8.48 6.01 -31.27
CA GLY A 147 -9.39 4.89 -31.07
C GLY A 147 -10.47 5.22 -30.04
N PRO A 148 -11.48 4.36 -29.90
CA PRO A 148 -12.51 4.55 -28.88
C PRO A 148 -11.88 4.53 -27.49
N HIS A 149 -12.30 5.46 -26.63
CA HIS A 149 -11.85 5.58 -25.24
C HIS A 149 -10.32 5.62 -25.07
N LEU A 150 -9.61 6.22 -26.03
CA LEU A 150 -8.16 6.36 -26.01
C LEU A 150 -7.81 7.85 -25.99
N GLU A 151 -7.07 8.27 -24.98
CA GLU A 151 -6.57 9.62 -24.83
C GLU A 151 -5.05 9.62 -24.91
N HIS A 152 -4.48 10.40 -25.82
CA HIS A 152 -3.04 10.45 -26.09
C HIS A 152 -2.52 11.86 -25.81
N TYR A 153 -1.66 11.98 -24.78
CA TYR A 153 -1.10 13.24 -24.32
C TYR A 153 0.39 13.29 -24.60
N LEU A 154 0.81 14.31 -25.35
CA LEU A 154 2.21 14.50 -25.74
C LEU A 154 2.98 15.32 -24.71
N MET A 155 4.25 14.97 -24.54
CA MET A 155 5.19 15.58 -23.62
C MET A 155 6.45 16.04 -24.35
N PRO A 156 7.22 16.97 -23.77
CA PRO A 156 8.57 17.26 -24.25
C PRO A 156 9.42 15.99 -24.32
N PHE A 157 10.25 15.87 -25.36
CA PHE A 157 11.07 14.69 -25.61
C PHE A 157 11.86 14.24 -24.38
N GLY A 158 11.70 12.96 -24.03
CA GLY A 158 12.44 12.31 -22.93
C GLY A 158 12.25 12.98 -21.58
N LYS A 159 11.10 13.63 -21.32
CA LYS A 159 10.82 14.29 -20.04
C LYS A 159 10.97 13.33 -18.86
N GLY A 160 10.67 12.04 -19.05
CA GLY A 160 10.98 10.98 -18.10
C GLY A 160 9.75 10.25 -17.55
N TRP A 161 10.02 9.12 -16.92
CA TRP A 161 8.98 8.16 -16.53
C TRP A 161 8.00 8.72 -15.48
N PHE A 162 8.49 9.28 -14.37
CA PHE A 162 7.61 9.84 -13.34
C PHE A 162 6.86 11.09 -13.78
N ALA A 163 7.48 11.93 -14.64
CA ALA A 163 6.78 13.06 -15.22
C ALA A 163 5.60 12.61 -16.09
N GLY A 164 5.79 11.55 -16.91
CA GLY A 164 4.71 10.97 -17.70
C GLY A 164 3.66 10.27 -16.87
N ARG A 165 4.05 9.61 -15.77
CA ARG A 165 3.10 9.06 -14.80
C ARG A 165 2.23 10.13 -14.17
N ASN A 166 2.81 11.24 -13.71
CA ASN A 166 2.04 12.37 -13.19
C ASN A 166 1.07 12.93 -14.24
N LEU A 167 1.51 13.11 -15.48
CA LEU A 167 0.66 13.58 -16.57
C LEU A 167 -0.51 12.61 -16.78
N ALA A 168 -0.27 11.33 -17.01
CA ALA A 168 -1.33 10.35 -17.26
C ALA A 168 -2.33 10.29 -16.09
N VAL A 169 -1.84 10.22 -14.84
CA VAL A 169 -2.70 10.19 -13.64
C VAL A 169 -3.49 11.50 -13.48
N SER A 170 -2.95 12.65 -13.88
CA SER A 170 -3.68 13.93 -13.81
C SER A 170 -4.89 14.01 -14.75
N GLN A 171 -4.94 13.18 -15.80
CA GLN A 171 -6.06 13.13 -16.73
C GLN A 171 -7.15 12.12 -16.32
N VAL A 172 -6.86 11.22 -15.37
CA VAL A 172 -7.83 10.20 -14.92
C VAL A 172 -9.01 10.80 -14.14
N THR A 173 -10.24 10.63 -14.62
CA THR A 173 -11.43 11.14 -13.90
C THR A 173 -12.15 10.08 -13.08
N THR A 174 -11.87 8.80 -13.32
CA THR A 174 -12.50 7.67 -12.61
C THR A 174 -11.97 7.50 -11.19
N LYS A 175 -12.76 6.84 -10.34
CA LYS A 175 -12.43 6.56 -8.92
C LYS A 175 -11.07 5.87 -8.75
N TYR A 176 -10.75 4.96 -9.65
CA TYR A 176 -9.49 4.22 -9.65
C TYR A 176 -8.71 4.43 -10.94
N VAL A 177 -7.38 4.40 -10.79
CA VAL A 177 -6.41 4.32 -11.87
C VAL A 177 -5.70 2.98 -11.81
N LEU A 178 -5.64 2.28 -12.93
CA LEU A 178 -4.75 1.13 -13.11
C LEU A 178 -3.48 1.61 -13.81
N TRP A 179 -2.34 1.55 -13.13
CA TRP A 179 -1.05 1.80 -13.77
C TRP A 179 -0.52 0.53 -14.44
N VAL A 180 -0.07 0.66 -15.69
CA VAL A 180 0.58 -0.40 -16.47
C VAL A 180 1.76 0.14 -17.26
N ASP A 181 2.79 -0.68 -17.47
CA ASP A 181 3.84 -0.40 -18.44
C ASP A 181 3.36 -0.73 -19.87
N ASP A 182 3.88 -0.02 -20.87
CA ASP A 182 3.45 -0.08 -22.27
C ASP A 182 3.76 -1.42 -22.97
N ASP A 183 4.55 -2.30 -22.34
CA ASP A 183 4.88 -3.64 -22.81
C ASP A 183 4.11 -4.76 -22.11
N PHE A 184 3.13 -4.43 -21.28
CA PHE A 184 2.26 -5.43 -20.67
C PHE A 184 1.18 -5.93 -21.63
N ILE A 185 0.77 -7.18 -21.43
CA ILE A 185 -0.29 -7.82 -22.22
C ILE A 185 -1.35 -8.36 -21.26
N PHE A 186 -2.59 -7.94 -21.45
CA PHE A 186 -3.72 -8.45 -20.70
C PHE A 186 -4.04 -9.86 -21.15
N THR A 187 -4.40 -10.71 -20.20
CA THR A 187 -4.74 -12.12 -20.43
C THR A 187 -6.12 -12.41 -19.83
N PRO A 188 -6.72 -13.60 -20.09
CA PRO A 188 -7.96 -13.98 -19.41
C PRO A 188 -7.87 -13.98 -17.87
N ARG A 189 -6.65 -14.00 -17.31
CA ARG A 189 -6.39 -13.93 -15.87
C ARG A 189 -6.31 -12.50 -15.33
N THR A 190 -6.21 -11.50 -16.20
CA THR A 190 -6.22 -10.09 -15.81
C THR A 190 -7.66 -9.67 -15.52
N ARG A 191 -8.04 -9.69 -14.23
CA ARG A 191 -9.42 -9.43 -13.79
C ARG A 191 -9.50 -8.16 -12.94
N LEU A 192 -9.87 -7.04 -13.57
CA LEU A 192 -9.99 -5.75 -12.89
C LEU A 192 -11.07 -5.76 -11.81
N GLU A 193 -12.13 -6.57 -11.97
CA GLU A 193 -13.20 -6.70 -10.97
C GLU A 193 -12.65 -7.19 -9.62
N LYS A 194 -11.66 -8.08 -9.64
CA LYS A 194 -11.04 -8.59 -8.41
C LYS A 194 -10.23 -7.51 -7.69
N LEU A 195 -9.54 -6.64 -8.45
CA LEU A 195 -8.79 -5.53 -7.88
C LEU A 195 -9.72 -4.47 -7.30
N VAL A 196 -10.80 -4.15 -8.02
CA VAL A 196 -11.84 -3.23 -7.53
C VAL A 196 -12.49 -3.77 -6.25
N ASP A 197 -12.83 -5.06 -6.21
CA ASP A 197 -13.45 -5.67 -5.03
C ASP A 197 -12.59 -5.52 -3.76
N VAL A 198 -11.26 -5.67 -3.89
CA VAL A 198 -10.32 -5.42 -2.78
C VAL A 198 -10.40 -3.97 -2.29
N LEU A 199 -10.40 -2.99 -3.19
CA LEU A 199 -10.39 -1.57 -2.81
C LEU A 199 -11.76 -1.06 -2.31
N GLU A 200 -12.86 -1.67 -2.74
CA GLU A 200 -14.21 -1.36 -2.23
C GLU A 200 -14.44 -1.96 -0.84
N ARG A 201 -13.91 -3.16 -0.56
CA ARG A 201 -14.14 -3.88 0.72
C ARG A 201 -13.08 -3.65 1.78
N THR A 202 -12.03 -2.88 1.49
CA THR A 202 -10.94 -2.60 2.43
C THR A 202 -10.61 -1.12 2.51
N SER A 203 -9.82 -0.73 3.51
CA SER A 203 -9.29 0.62 3.65
C SER A 203 -7.96 0.84 2.92
N LEU A 204 -7.51 -0.11 2.09
CA LEU A 204 -6.27 0.02 1.35
C LEU A 204 -6.41 1.06 0.23
N ASP A 205 -5.33 1.79 -0.03
CA ASP A 205 -5.29 2.81 -1.08
C ASP A 205 -4.91 2.23 -2.46
N LEU A 206 -4.27 1.06 -2.46
CA LEU A 206 -3.70 0.42 -3.64
C LEU A 206 -3.72 -1.12 -3.50
N VAL A 207 -3.87 -1.80 -4.64
CA VAL A 207 -3.73 -3.25 -4.77
C VAL A 207 -2.87 -3.58 -6.00
N GLY A 208 -1.81 -4.37 -5.79
CA GLY A 208 -0.95 -4.86 -6.86
C GLY A 208 -1.42 -6.19 -7.43
N GLY A 209 -1.19 -6.41 -8.72
CA GLY A 209 -1.33 -7.73 -9.33
C GLY A 209 0.00 -8.48 -9.44
N ALA A 210 0.00 -9.54 -10.24
CA ALA A 210 1.20 -10.29 -10.58
C ALA A 210 1.52 -10.12 -12.07
N VAL A 211 2.78 -9.84 -12.39
CA VAL A 211 3.26 -9.76 -13.77
C VAL A 211 4.04 -11.02 -14.08
N ARG A 212 3.70 -11.69 -15.18
CA ARG A 212 4.38 -12.90 -15.64
C ARG A 212 5.19 -12.59 -16.88
N GLU A 213 6.49 -12.84 -16.80
CA GLU A 213 7.42 -12.72 -17.92
C GLU A 213 7.27 -13.87 -18.92
N ILE A 214 7.81 -13.66 -20.13
CA ILE A 214 7.83 -14.68 -21.19
C ILE A 214 8.61 -15.93 -20.75
N THR A 215 9.60 -15.77 -19.88
CA THR A 215 10.39 -16.85 -19.26
C THR A 215 9.56 -17.74 -18.32
N GLY A 216 8.32 -17.35 -18.01
CA GLY A 216 7.44 -18.03 -17.06
C GLY A 216 7.57 -17.54 -15.62
N TYR A 217 8.58 -16.72 -15.32
CA TYR A 217 8.75 -16.11 -13.99
C TYR A 217 7.58 -15.16 -13.67
N THR A 218 7.05 -15.25 -12.45
CA THR A 218 5.95 -14.40 -12.00
C THR A 218 6.41 -13.56 -10.82
N THR A 219 6.32 -12.24 -10.96
CA THR A 219 6.71 -11.29 -9.92
C THR A 219 5.51 -10.51 -9.40
N THR A 220 5.55 -10.22 -8.10
CA THR A 220 4.59 -9.33 -7.41
C THR A 220 5.31 -8.18 -6.69
N TYR A 221 6.65 -8.21 -6.62
CA TYR A 221 7.49 -7.24 -5.90
C TYR A 221 7.00 -6.88 -4.50
N ARG A 222 6.51 -7.86 -3.73
CA ARG A 222 6.06 -7.66 -2.35
C ARG A 222 7.23 -7.23 -1.47
N GLN A 223 7.14 -6.03 -0.91
CA GLN A 223 8.17 -5.46 -0.05
C GLN A 223 7.59 -4.99 1.29
N ARG A 224 8.42 -5.07 2.33
CA ARG A 224 8.22 -4.42 3.63
C ARG A 224 9.24 -3.32 3.79
N LEU A 225 8.77 -2.13 4.10
CA LEU A 225 9.56 -0.95 4.39
C LEU A 225 9.67 -0.80 5.91
N SER A 226 10.85 -0.44 6.38
CA SER A 226 11.07 -0.08 7.77
C SER A 226 11.96 1.15 7.82
N VAL A 227 11.57 2.13 8.64
CA VAL A 227 12.36 3.33 8.90
C VAL A 227 12.95 3.17 10.29
N ARG A 228 14.27 3.32 10.41
CA ARG A 228 14.95 3.41 11.70
C ARG A 228 15.39 4.85 11.91
N GLY A 229 15.08 5.38 13.09
CA GLY A 229 15.52 6.72 13.49
C GLY A 229 17.03 6.85 13.33
N GLY A 230 17.45 7.88 12.61
CA GLY A 230 18.87 8.22 12.43
C GLY A 230 19.32 9.37 13.31
N GLY A 231 20.56 9.82 13.08
CA GLY A 231 21.10 11.05 13.69
C GLY A 231 20.85 12.29 12.82
N ALA A 232 21.70 13.30 12.93
CA ALA A 232 21.58 14.56 12.18
C ALA A 232 21.55 14.41 10.65
N GLY A 233 22.00 13.26 10.10
CA GLY A 233 21.97 12.95 8.68
C GLY A 233 20.65 12.39 8.13
N GLY A 234 19.63 12.22 8.99
CA GLY A 234 18.32 11.68 8.61
C GLY A 234 18.15 10.18 8.87
N ASP A 235 16.95 9.68 8.60
CA ASP A 235 16.55 8.31 8.93
C ASP A 235 17.03 7.26 7.92
N CYS A 236 17.17 6.03 8.40
CA CYS A 236 17.54 4.89 7.56
C CYS A 236 16.29 4.15 7.06
N LEU A 237 16.02 4.22 5.76
CA LEU A 237 14.99 3.42 5.10
C LEU A 237 15.56 2.07 4.68
N ARG A 238 14.90 0.99 5.08
CA ARG A 238 15.26 -0.38 4.69
C ARG A 238 14.09 -1.10 4.04
N THR A 239 14.34 -1.60 2.84
CA THR A 239 13.41 -2.43 2.06
C THR A 239 13.78 -3.89 2.18
N ARG A 240 12.81 -4.76 2.46
CA ARG A 240 12.99 -6.22 2.50
C ARG A 240 11.90 -6.92 1.70
N PRO A 241 12.19 -7.98 0.93
CA PRO A 241 11.15 -8.82 0.36
C PRO A 241 10.25 -9.41 1.46
N GLY A 242 8.94 -9.43 1.24
CA GLY A 242 7.98 -10.03 2.17
C GLY A 242 6.66 -9.27 2.25
N PHE A 243 5.81 -9.67 3.19
CA PHE A 243 4.50 -9.08 3.47
C PHE A 243 4.24 -9.10 4.97
N HIS A 244 3.30 -8.30 5.46
CA HIS A 244 2.98 -8.20 6.89
C HIS A 244 2.05 -9.33 7.34
N HIS A 245 0.90 -9.51 6.67
CA HIS A 245 -0.05 -10.58 6.95
C HIS A 245 -0.97 -10.85 5.74
N ARG A 246 -1.75 -11.93 5.80
CA ARG A 246 -2.82 -12.20 4.81
C ARG A 246 -3.96 -11.21 4.97
N LEU A 247 -4.60 -10.85 3.85
CA LEU A 247 -5.73 -9.94 3.86
C LEU A 247 -7.03 -10.70 4.19
N ALA A 248 -7.71 -10.32 5.26
CA ALA A 248 -8.98 -10.92 5.65
C ALA A 248 -10.03 -10.79 4.53
N GLY A 249 -10.78 -11.86 4.26
CA GLY A 249 -11.76 -11.92 3.16
C GLY A 249 -11.17 -12.13 1.76
N PHE A 250 -9.85 -12.02 1.59
CA PHE A 250 -9.16 -12.17 0.31
C PHE A 250 -7.98 -13.15 0.43
N PRO A 251 -8.22 -14.47 0.40
CA PRO A 251 -7.20 -15.48 0.71
C PRO A 251 -5.99 -15.49 -0.23
N ALA A 252 -6.13 -14.96 -1.44
CA ALA A 252 -5.05 -14.81 -2.42
C ALA A 252 -4.23 -13.51 -2.24
N CYS A 253 -4.58 -12.66 -1.28
CA CYS A 253 -3.99 -11.34 -1.07
C CYS A 253 -3.25 -11.26 0.27
N VAL A 254 -2.23 -10.39 0.30
CA VAL A 254 -1.43 -10.07 1.49
C VAL A 254 -1.23 -8.56 1.57
N VAL A 255 -1.06 -8.03 2.78
CA VAL A 255 -0.74 -6.62 3.02
C VAL A 255 0.78 -6.42 2.96
N THR A 256 1.23 -5.43 2.18
CA THR A 256 2.64 -5.17 1.88
C THR A 256 2.84 -3.68 1.59
N ASP A 257 4.06 -3.16 1.74
CA ASP A 257 4.38 -1.74 1.54
C ASP A 257 4.82 -1.41 0.11
N GLY A 258 5.20 -2.42 -0.68
CA GLY A 258 5.58 -2.27 -2.09
C GLY A 258 4.98 -3.37 -2.96
N VAL A 259 4.62 -3.00 -4.18
CA VAL A 259 4.07 -3.89 -5.21
C VAL A 259 4.74 -3.63 -6.56
N VAL A 260 4.59 -4.57 -7.48
CA VAL A 260 5.04 -4.43 -8.87
C VAL A 260 4.33 -3.26 -9.58
N ASN A 261 4.94 -2.71 -10.64
CA ASN A 261 4.39 -1.68 -11.55
C ASN A 261 3.14 -2.13 -12.35
N PHE A 262 2.33 -3.01 -11.78
CA PHE A 262 0.97 -3.34 -12.20
C PHE A 262 0.07 -3.23 -10.98
N PHE A 263 -0.60 -2.08 -10.81
CA PHE A 263 -1.43 -1.83 -9.63
C PHE A 263 -2.67 -1.01 -9.95
N LEU A 264 -3.76 -1.29 -9.25
CA LEU A 264 -4.95 -0.45 -9.19
C LEU A 264 -4.87 0.38 -7.91
N ALA A 265 -5.12 1.68 -7.99
CA ALA A 265 -5.10 2.56 -6.84
C ALA A 265 -6.22 3.59 -6.89
N ARG A 266 -6.58 4.11 -5.72
CA ARG A 266 -7.49 5.25 -5.59
C ARG A 266 -6.85 6.47 -6.25
N THR A 267 -7.54 7.07 -7.23
CA THR A 267 -6.98 8.14 -8.06
C THR A 267 -6.58 9.37 -7.23
N ASP A 268 -7.39 9.73 -6.23
CA ASP A 268 -7.09 10.83 -5.30
C ASP A 268 -5.83 10.58 -4.49
N LYS A 269 -5.61 9.34 -4.03
CA LYS A 269 -4.44 8.96 -3.23
C LYS A 269 -3.14 8.98 -4.03
N VAL A 270 -3.16 8.48 -5.25
CA VAL A 270 -1.98 8.55 -6.13
C VAL A 270 -1.59 10.01 -6.42
N ARG A 271 -2.58 10.88 -6.66
CA ARG A 271 -2.36 12.31 -6.91
C ARG A 271 -1.82 13.05 -5.70
N GLN A 272 -2.27 12.68 -4.51
CA GLN A 272 -1.85 13.31 -3.26
C GLN A 272 -0.36 13.07 -2.96
N VAL A 273 0.15 11.90 -3.31
CA VAL A 273 1.58 11.57 -3.14
C VAL A 273 2.41 12.13 -4.29
N GLY A 274 1.94 11.95 -5.53
CA GLY A 274 2.67 12.32 -6.73
C GLY A 274 3.95 11.51 -6.92
N PHE A 275 4.67 11.82 -8.00
CA PHE A 275 5.94 11.18 -8.34
C PHE A 275 7.01 12.23 -8.62
N ASP A 276 8.21 12.11 -8.05
CA ASP A 276 9.27 13.12 -8.23
C ASP A 276 9.78 13.13 -9.69
N PRO A 277 9.49 14.19 -10.48
CA PRO A 277 9.88 14.23 -11.88
C PRO A 277 11.40 14.35 -12.10
N ARG A 278 12.18 14.66 -11.04
CA ARG A 278 13.66 14.67 -11.12
C ARG A 278 14.22 13.27 -11.34
N LEU A 279 13.52 12.24 -10.88
CA LEU A 279 13.88 10.83 -11.08
C LEU A 279 13.42 10.35 -12.47
N ARG A 280 14.13 10.78 -13.52
CA ARG A 280 13.69 10.59 -14.92
C ARG A 280 13.71 9.14 -15.41
N ARG A 281 14.67 8.34 -14.92
CA ARG A 281 14.94 6.94 -15.36
C ARG A 281 15.09 5.95 -14.20
N VAL A 282 15.11 6.45 -12.97
CA VAL A 282 15.37 5.64 -11.78
C VAL A 282 14.02 5.24 -11.19
N ALA A 283 13.48 4.14 -11.72
CA ALA A 283 12.21 3.57 -11.24
C ALA A 283 11.96 2.12 -11.68
N HIS A 284 12.74 1.60 -12.63
CA HIS A 284 12.85 0.17 -12.91
C HIS A 284 13.96 -0.39 -12.02
N LEU A 285 13.57 -1.11 -10.97
CA LEU A 285 14.43 -2.05 -10.25
C LEU A 285 14.08 -3.46 -10.70
#